data_AF-A0AAW8AU84-F1
#
_entry.id   AF-A0AAW8AU84-F1
#
_cell.length_a   1.000
_cell.length_b   1.000
_cell.length_c   1.000
_cell.angle_alpha   90.00
_cell.angle_beta   90.00
_cell.angle_gamma   90.00
#
_symmetry.space_group_name_H-M   'P 1'
#
loop_
_entity.id
_entity.type
_entity.pdbx_description
1 polymer ?
#
loop_
_entity_poly.entity_id
_entity_poly.type
_entity_poly.pdbx_seq_one_letter_code
_entity_poly.pdbx_strand_id
1 'polypeptide(L)' 'FLGEGEWKRKKHGPEYRRQWRKLHIDIDAKTLQIRAVQLTTNNVSDSQVLGDLLDQIPQDEQIDSVYTDGAYDTKQCRQV' A
#
# COMPACT_ATOMS: atom_id res chain seq x y z
N PHE A 1 -33.22 -1.78 -11.38
CA PHE A 1 -31.83 -2.10 -11.73
C PHE A 1 -31.29 -3.07 -10.69
N LEU A 2 -30.55 -4.11 -11.09
CA LEU A 2 -29.84 -4.99 -10.14
C LEU A 2 -28.62 -4.23 -9.61
N GLY A 3 -28.38 -4.27 -8.29
CA GLY A 3 -27.15 -3.72 -7.71
C GLY A 3 -25.92 -4.49 -8.18
N GLU A 4 -24.72 -3.89 -8.09
CA GLU A 4 -23.47 -4.51 -8.56
C GLU A 4 -23.31 -5.97 -8.08
N GLY A 5 -23.61 -6.22 -6.80
CA GLY A 5 -23.53 -7.56 -6.19
C GLY A 5 -24.55 -8.56 -6.72
N GLU A 6 -25.75 -8.11 -7.12
CA GLU A 6 -26.78 -8.98 -7.69
C GLU A 6 -26.48 -9.30 -9.16
N TRP A 7 -25.98 -8.31 -9.92
CA TRP A 7 -25.55 -8.50 -11.30
C TRP A 7 -24.33 -9.44 -11.39
N LYS A 8 -23.31 -9.23 -10.54
CA LYS A 8 -22.09 -10.07 -10.52
C LYS A 8 -22.40 -11.54 -10.19
N ARG A 9 -23.21 -11.77 -9.16
CA ARG A 9 -23.65 -13.13 -8.78
C ARG A 9 -24.44 -13.83 -9.88
N LYS A 10 -25.28 -13.10 -10.62
CA LYS A 10 -26.03 -13.64 -11.76
C LYS A 10 -25.13 -13.99 -12.94
N LYS A 11 -24.03 -13.26 -13.16
CA LYS A 11 -23.10 -13.48 -14.26
C LYS A 11 -22.02 -14.53 -13.98
N HIS A 12 -21.54 -14.61 -12.74
CA HIS A 12 -20.35 -15.41 -12.41
C HIS A 12 -20.60 -16.52 -11.36
N GLY A 13 -21.84 -16.70 -10.90
CA GLY A 13 -22.17 -17.66 -9.85
C GLY A 13 -21.84 -17.15 -8.44
N PRO A 14 -22.01 -17.98 -7.39
CA PRO A 14 -21.58 -17.64 -6.04
C PRO A 14 -20.06 -17.46 -6.02
N GLU A 15 -19.63 -16.22 -5.78
CA GLU A 15 -18.21 -15.84 -5.79
C GLU A 15 -17.45 -16.49 -4.63
N TYR A 16 -16.28 -17.07 -4.91
CA TYR A 16 -15.27 -17.39 -3.90
C TYR A 16 -14.90 -16.11 -3.14
N ARG A 17 -14.67 -16.19 -1.82
CA ARG A 17 -14.50 -15.01 -0.95
C ARG A 17 -13.32 -14.15 -1.40
N ARG A 18 -13.60 -13.06 -2.13
CA ARG A 18 -12.60 -12.08 -2.54
C ARG A 18 -12.11 -11.31 -1.32
N GLN A 19 -10.80 -11.33 -1.09
CA GLN A 19 -10.16 -10.51 -0.07
C GLN A 19 -9.42 -9.37 -0.77
N TRP A 20 -9.64 -8.16 -0.28
CA TRP A 20 -8.84 -7.01 -0.70
C TRP A 20 -7.39 -7.18 -0.25
N ARG A 21 -6.47 -6.77 -1.12
CA ARG A 21 -5.05 -6.61 -0.83
C ARG A 21 -4.70 -5.14 -0.97
N LYS A 22 -3.71 -4.66 -0.22
CA LYS A 22 -3.19 -3.30 -0.34
C LYS A 22 -1.84 -3.37 -1.03
N LEU A 23 -1.67 -2.58 -2.08
CA LEU A 23 -0.41 -2.42 -2.79
C LEU A 23 0.16 -1.04 -2.42
N HIS A 24 1.26 -1.04 -1.69
CA HIS A 24 2.00 0.15 -1.30
C HIS A 24 3.15 0.34 -2.28
N ILE A 25 3.34 1.55 -2.78
CA ILE A 25 4.35 1.88 -3.79
C ILE A 25 5.02 3.18 -3.39
N ASP A 26 6.34 3.15 -3.30
CA ASP A 26 7.15 4.34 -3.07
C ASP A 26 7.77 4.77 -4.40
N ILE A 27 7.70 6.07 -4.66
CA ILE A 27 8.14 6.67 -5.91
C ILE A 27 9.07 7.82 -5.58
N ASP A 28 10.25 7.84 -6.19
CA ASP A 28 11.15 8.99 -6.11
C ASP A 28 10.51 10.19 -6.84
N ALA A 29 10.34 11.30 -6.13
CA ALA A 29 9.60 12.46 -6.62
C ALA A 29 10.28 13.19 -7.80
N LYS A 30 11.60 13.01 -7.98
CA LYS A 30 12.37 13.70 -9.02
C LYS A 30 12.43 12.89 -10.32
N THR A 31 12.67 11.59 -10.19
CA THR A 31 12.92 10.65 -11.30
C THR A 31 11.68 9.85 -11.69
N LEU A 32 10.66 9.84 -10.83
CA LEU A 32 9.44 9.04 -10.97
C LEU A 32 9.68 7.53 -11.01
N GLN A 33 10.84 7.09 -10.55
CA GLN A 33 11.15 5.66 -10.44
C GLN A 33 10.46 5.06 -9.22
N ILE A 34 9.93 3.86 -9.38
CA ILE A 34 9.48 3.05 -8.25
C ILE A 34 10.71 2.61 -7.46
N ARG A 35 10.73 2.91 -6.17
CA ARG A 35 11.87 2.63 -5.27
C ARG A 35 11.59 1.45 -4.35
N ALA A 36 10.35 1.29 -3.91
CA ALA A 36 9.92 0.18 -3.07
C ALA A 36 8.48 -0.23 -3.40
N VAL A 37 8.16 -1.50 -3.16
CA VAL A 37 6.80 -2.03 -3.31
C VAL A 37 6.53 -3.01 -2.17
N GLN A 38 5.34 -2.91 -1.56
CA GLN A 38 4.88 -3.89 -0.60
C GLN A 38 3.43 -4.28 -0.86
N LEU A 39 3.15 -5.59 -0.92
CA LEU A 39 1.79 -6.12 -1.04
C LEU A 39 1.34 -6.74 0.28
N THR A 40 0.31 -6.18 0.90
CA THR A 40 -0.19 -6.62 2.20
C THR A 40 -1.64 -7.12 2.12
N THR A 41 -2.04 -7.90 3.13
CA THR A 41 -3.46 -8.22 3.38
C THR A 41 -4.19 -6.99 3.96
N ASN A 42 -5.51 -6.93 3.81
CA ASN A 42 -6.31 -5.81 4.30
C ASN A 42 -6.26 -5.58 5.83
N ASN A 43 -5.80 -6.56 6.61
CA ASN A 43 -5.66 -6.44 8.07
C ASN A 43 -4.34 -5.81 8.52
N VAL A 44 -3.42 -5.51 7.60
CA VAL A 44 -2.18 -4.78 7.91
C VAL A 44 -2.47 -3.28 7.88
N SER A 45 -2.07 -2.57 8.93
CA SER A 45 -2.18 -1.11 9.01
C SER A 45 -1.11 -0.46 8.15
N ASP A 46 -1.43 0.63 7.46
CA ASP A 46 -0.52 1.29 6.53
C ASP A 46 0.75 1.80 7.24
N SER A 47 0.59 2.30 8.47
CA SER A 47 1.68 2.68 9.38
C SER A 47 2.69 1.59 9.71
N GLN A 48 2.32 0.31 9.60
CA GLN A 48 3.25 -0.80 9.83
C GLN A 48 4.14 -1.09 8.62
N VAL A 49 3.81 -0.53 7.46
CA VAL A 49 4.45 -0.86 6.18
C VAL A 49 5.60 0.09 5.83
N LEU A 50 5.61 1.29 6.42
CA LEU A 50 6.61 2.32 6.07
C LEU A 50 8.05 1.84 6.25
N GLY A 51 8.37 1.17 7.37
CA GLY A 51 9.72 0.64 7.60
C GLY A 51 10.14 -0.37 6.53
N ASP A 52 9.27 -1.34 6.22
CA ASP A 52 9.51 -2.36 5.18
C ASP A 52 9.73 -1.76 3.79
N LEU A 53 9.17 -0.58 3.51
CA LEU A 53 9.37 0.13 2.25
C LEU A 53 10.73 0.85 2.23
N LEU A 54 11.06 1.58 3.30
CA LEU A 54 12.33 2.30 3.41
C LEU A 54 13.53 1.35 3.41
N ASP A 55 13.41 0.16 4.01
CA ASP A 55 14.45 -0.87 4.01
C ASP A 55 14.77 -1.42 2.60
N GLN A 56 13.90 -1.21 1.61
CA GLN A 56 14.16 -1.58 0.21
C GLN A 56 15.00 -0.54 -0.53
N ILE A 57 15.08 0.69 0.00
CA ILE A 57 15.89 1.76 -0.58
C ILE A 57 17.36 1.55 -0.15
N PRO A 58 18.33 1.61 -1.07
CA PRO A 58 19.74 1.46 -0.73
C PRO A 58 20.19 2.44 0.36
N GLN A 59 20.92 1.96 1.38
CA GLN A 59 21.34 2.79 2.52
C GLN A 59 22.34 3.91 2.14
N ASP A 60 22.99 3.81 0.99
CA ASP A 60 23.84 4.85 0.43
C ASP A 60 23.05 5.97 -0.27
N GLU A 61 21.74 5.78 -0.46
CA GLU A 61 20.84 6.80 -0.98
C GLU A 61 20.25 7.64 0.15
N GLN A 62 20.51 8.95 0.11
CA GLN A 62 19.97 9.88 1.10
C GLN A 62 18.49 10.17 0.83
N ILE A 63 17.65 9.90 1.83
CA ILE A 63 16.22 10.25 1.82
C ILE A 63 16.06 11.59 2.55
N ASP A 64 15.79 12.66 1.80
CA ASP A 64 15.61 14.00 2.38
C ASP A 64 14.24 14.17 3.07
N SER A 65 13.19 13.64 2.44
CA SER A 65 11.83 13.71 2.96
C SER A 65 10.97 12.60 2.38
N VAL A 66 9.98 12.18 3.16
CA VAL A 66 8.99 11.17 2.77
C VAL A 66 7.60 11.82 2.86
N TYR A 67 6.81 11.69 1.80
CA TYR A 67 5.44 12.19 1.73
C TYR A 67 4.47 11.03 1.67
N THR A 68 3.69 10.86 2.73
CA THR A 68 2.66 9.82 2.82
C THR A 68 1.33 10.44 3.25
N ASP A 69 0.24 9.69 3.12
CA ASP A 69 -1.00 10.09 3.77
C ASP A 69 -0.91 9.96 5.30
N GLY A 70 -1.94 10.45 5.99
CA GLY A 70 -1.99 10.44 7.45
C GLY A 70 -2.14 9.04 8.08
N ALA A 71 -2.47 8.00 7.32
CA ALA A 71 -2.53 6.63 7.82
C ALA A 71 -1.14 6.05 8.12
N TYR A 72 -0.08 6.62 7.55
CA TYR A 72 1.31 6.27 7.86
C TYR A 72 1.90 7.08 9.02
N ASP A 73 1.35 8.25 9.35
CA ASP A 73 1.88 9.13 10.41
C ASP A 73 1.62 8.55 11.80
N THR A 74 2.67 8.00 12.41
CA THR A 74 2.69 7.53 13.79
C THR A 74 3.90 8.10 14.52
N LYS A 75 3.90 8.06 15.86
CA LYS A 75 5.09 8.52 16.62
C LYS A 75 6.37 7.77 16.23
N GLN A 76 6.24 6.52 15.79
CA GLN A 76 7.36 5.67 15.38
C GLN A 76 7.90 6.08 14.00
N CYS A 77 7.05 6.52 13.07
CA CYS A 77 7.48 6.94 11.74
C CYS A 77 8.36 8.21 11.73
N ARG A 78 8.52 8.89 12.88
CA ARG A 78 9.36 10.08 13.03
C ARG A 78 10.75 9.75 13.60
N GLN A 79 11.00 8.47 13.85
CA GLN A 79 12.27 7.94 14.36
C GLN A 79 13.03 7.15 13.29
N VAL A 80 12.38 6.85 12.16
CA VAL A 80 13.02 6.34 10.94
C VAL A 80 13.78 7.45 10.24
#